data_AF-A0A660MZP1-F1
#
_entry.id   AF-A0A660MZP1-F1
#
_cell.length_a   1.000
_cell.length_b   1.000
_cell.length_c   1.000
_cell.angle_alpha   90.00
_cell.angle_beta   90.00
_cell.angle_gamma   90.00
#
_symmetry.space_group_name_H-M   'P 1'
#
loop_
_entity.id
_entity.type
_entity.pdbx_description
1 polymer ?
#
loop_
_entity_poly.entity_id
_entity_poly.type
_entity_poly.pdbx_seq_one_letter_code
_entity_poly.pdbx_strand_id
1 'polypeptide(L)'
;MLKMSEQQRFETIRRLVRDWVDNNRAAFARQGGEVEEHEGADWDGAAFYTATCLLPHCVARVVVTMPAFHPFRFVGMEALSAETGDCLLNWHDGDGWATDEAIQTVLRHLQDILLDG
;
A
#
# COMPACT_ATOMS: atom_id res chain seq x y z
N MET A 1 -16.81 -2.11 18.64
CA MET A 1 -16.87 -0.64 18.53
C MET A 1 -15.44 -0.15 18.41
N LEU A 2 -14.98 0.14 17.18
CA LEU A 2 -13.66 0.72 16.97
C LEU A 2 -13.58 1.98 17.81
N LYS A 3 -12.45 2.20 18.51
CA LYS A 3 -12.21 3.52 19.06
C LYS A 3 -12.21 4.46 17.86
N MET A 4 -13.00 5.53 17.87
CA MET A 4 -13.18 6.44 16.72
C MET A 4 -11.85 6.85 16.05
N SER A 5 -10.75 6.86 16.82
CA SER A 5 -9.38 7.09 16.38
C SER A 5 -8.84 6.06 15.37
N GLU A 6 -9.21 4.78 15.43
CA GLU A 6 -8.70 3.73 14.55
C GLU A 6 -9.36 3.80 13.17
N GLN A 7 -10.68 4.02 13.13
CA GLN A 7 -11.37 4.27 11.87
C GLN A 7 -10.85 5.55 11.20
N GLN A 8 -10.63 6.62 11.97
CA GLN A 8 -10.03 7.85 11.44
C GLN A 8 -8.60 7.61 10.90
N ARG A 9 -7.81 6.78 11.58
CA ARG A 9 -6.45 6.42 11.14
C ARG A 9 -6.49 5.63 9.83
N PHE A 10 -7.33 4.59 9.75
CA PHE A 10 -7.58 3.82 8.54
C PHE A 10 -7.94 4.73 7.35
N GLU A 11 -8.93 5.61 7.53
CA GLU A 11 -9.39 6.51 6.48
C GLU A 11 -8.31 7.51 6.03
N THR A 12 -7.50 7.99 6.98
CA THR A 12 -6.39 8.88 6.68
C THR A 12 -5.35 8.19 5.81
N ILE A 13 -4.94 6.97 6.19
CA ILE A 13 -3.95 6.19 5.44
C ILE A 13 -4.53 5.77 4.08
N ARG A 14 -5.78 5.31 4.03
CA ARG A 14 -6.47 4.94 2.79
C ARG A 14 -6.45 6.09 1.79
N ARG A 15 -6.75 7.32 2.24
CA ARG A 15 -6.67 8.52 1.39
C ARG A 15 -5.24 8.79 0.92
N LEU A 16 -4.24 8.69 1.79
CA LEU A 16 -2.83 8.87 1.39
C LEU A 16 -2.41 7.90 0.28
N VAL A 17 -2.81 6.63 0.38
CA VAL A 17 -2.48 5.62 -0.64
C VAL A 17 -3.25 5.86 -1.93
N ARG A 18 -4.53 6.21 -1.87
CA ARG A 18 -5.32 6.57 -3.07
C ARG A 18 -4.75 7.77 -3.80
N ASP A 19 -4.41 8.83 -3.06
CA ASP A 19 -3.77 10.02 -3.64
C ASP A 19 -2.45 9.65 -4.31
N TRP A 20 -1.66 8.75 -3.71
CA TRP A 20 -0.43 8.24 -4.31
C TRP A 20 -0.69 7.43 -5.60
N VAL A 21 -1.70 6.55 -5.62
CA VAL A 21 -2.12 5.80 -6.82
C VAL A 21 -2.52 6.78 -7.93
N ASP A 22 -3.41 7.72 -7.64
CA ASP A 22 -3.93 8.68 -8.63
C ASP A 22 -2.81 9.52 -9.24
N ASN A 23 -1.85 9.96 -8.42
CA ASN A 23 -0.70 10.73 -8.88
C ASN A 23 0.27 9.94 -9.77
N ASN A 24 0.37 8.62 -9.59
CA ASN A 24 1.35 7.78 -10.29
C ASN A 24 0.76 6.92 -11.41
N ARG A 25 -0.56 6.73 -11.46
CA ARG A 25 -1.25 5.84 -12.41
C ARG A 25 -0.84 6.10 -13.86
N ALA A 26 -0.75 7.37 -14.26
CA ALA A 26 -0.35 7.73 -15.62
C ALA A 26 1.13 7.42 -15.93
N ALA A 27 2.02 7.48 -14.93
CA ALA A 27 3.43 7.15 -15.09
C ALA A 27 3.61 5.62 -15.20
N PHE A 28 2.96 4.86 -14.34
CA PHE A 28 2.98 3.39 -14.39
C PHE A 28 2.44 2.87 -15.72
N ALA A 29 1.33 3.42 -16.22
CA ALA A 29 0.77 3.05 -17.52
C ALA A 29 1.73 3.31 -18.70
N ARG A 30 2.55 4.36 -18.65
CA ARG A 30 3.56 4.63 -19.69
C ARG A 30 4.67 3.58 -19.73
N GLN A 31 4.94 2.93 -18.60
CA GLN A 31 5.88 1.81 -18.51
C GLN A 31 5.22 0.45 -18.81
N GLY A 32 3.98 0.45 -19.32
CA GLY A 32 3.21 -0.77 -19.58
C GLY A 32 2.65 -1.42 -18.31
N GLY A 33 2.58 -0.67 -17.21
CA GLY A 33 2.05 -1.14 -15.94
C GLY A 33 0.56 -0.89 -15.76
N GLU A 34 -0.04 -1.67 -14.88
CA GLU A 34 -1.45 -1.57 -14.49
C GLU A 34 -1.57 -1.41 -12.97
N VAL A 35 -2.65 -0.77 -12.52
CA VAL A 35 -2.96 -0.65 -11.09
C VAL A 35 -4.37 -1.15 -10.83
N GLU A 36 -4.45 -2.20 -10.02
CA GLU A 36 -5.68 -2.78 -9.52
C GLU A 36 -5.95 -2.30 -8.10
N GLU A 37 -7.12 -1.71 -7.88
CA GLU A 37 -7.58 -1.30 -6.56
C GLU A 37 -8.74 -2.18 -6.11
N HIS A 38 -8.69 -2.64 -4.86
CA HIS A 38 -9.76 -3.42 -4.26
C HIS A 38 -10.07 -2.90 -2.86
N GLU A 39 -11.35 -2.86 -2.50
CA GLU A 39 -11.80 -2.50 -1.16
C GLU A 39 -12.95 -3.39 -0.73
N GLY A 40 -13.09 -3.57 0.58
CA GLY A 40 -14.12 -4.41 1.14
C GLY A 40 -14.03 -4.48 2.66
N ALA A 41 -14.72 -5.47 3.20
CA ALA A 41 -14.60 -5.87 4.58
C ALA A 41 -14.29 -7.36 4.64
N ASP A 42 -13.53 -7.77 5.64
CA ASP A 42 -13.24 -9.18 5.88
C ASP A 42 -14.42 -9.89 6.57
N TRP A 43 -14.20 -11.15 6.94
CA TRP A 43 -15.22 -11.97 7.59
C TRP A 43 -15.60 -11.48 9.01
N ASP A 44 -14.77 -10.67 9.65
CA ASP A 44 -15.03 -10.03 10.95
C ASP A 44 -15.54 -8.57 10.79
N GLY A 45 -15.77 -8.14 9.55
CA GLY A 45 -16.24 -6.80 9.21
C GLY A 45 -15.16 -5.72 9.27
N ALA A 46 -13.88 -6.09 9.33
CA ALA A 46 -12.76 -5.17 9.28
C ALA A 46 -12.56 -4.66 7.85
N ALA A 47 -12.64 -3.34 7.68
CA ALA A 47 -12.47 -2.70 6.38
C ALA A 47 -11.01 -2.80 5.91
N PHE A 48 -10.84 -3.01 4.61
CA PHE A 48 -9.54 -2.98 3.96
C PHE A 48 -9.59 -2.28 2.60
N TYR A 49 -8.42 -1.87 2.15
CA TYR A 49 -8.16 -1.34 0.81
C TYR A 49 -6.79 -1.86 0.35
N THR A 50 -6.69 -2.31 -0.90
CA THR A 50 -5.44 -2.74 -1.50
C THR A 50 -5.23 -2.03 -2.83
N ALA A 51 -3.99 -1.65 -3.10
CA ALA A 51 -3.53 -1.22 -4.42
C ALA A 51 -2.40 -2.15 -4.86
N THR A 52 -2.60 -2.85 -5.97
CA THR A 52 -1.61 -3.73 -6.60
C THR A 52 -1.12 -3.07 -7.88
N CYS A 53 0.18 -2.80 -7.96
CA CYS A 53 0.83 -2.25 -9.15
C CYS A 53 1.56 -3.38 -9.87
N LEU A 54 1.20 -3.64 -11.12
CA LEU A 54 1.76 -4.68 -11.97
C LEU A 54 2.57 -3.99 -13.07
N LEU A 55 3.89 -3.93 -12.93
CA LEU A 55 4.80 -3.40 -13.95
C LEU A 55 5.64 -4.52 -14.55
N PRO A 56 6.16 -4.36 -15.78
CA PRO A 56 6.95 -5.42 -16.43
C PRO A 56 8.17 -5.91 -15.65
N HIS A 57 8.78 -5.03 -14.84
CA HIS A 57 9.99 -5.33 -14.07
C HIS A 57 9.72 -5.52 -12.57
N CYS A 58 8.52 -5.16 -12.08
CA CYS A 58 8.23 -5.12 -10.65
C CYS A 58 6.73 -5.31 -10.37
N VAL A 59 6.41 -6.09 -9.35
CA VAL A 59 5.06 -6.19 -8.78
C VAL A 59 5.09 -5.62 -7.38
N ALA A 60 4.19 -4.67 -7.11
CA ALA A 60 4.05 -4.08 -5.78
C ALA A 60 2.63 -4.18 -5.26
N ARG A 61 2.51 -4.23 -3.93
CA ARG A 61 1.23 -4.21 -3.24
C ARG A 61 1.29 -3.29 -2.03
N VAL A 62 0.31 -2.41 -1.91
CA VAL A 62 0.02 -1.64 -0.70
C VAL A 62 -1.28 -2.15 -0.13
N VAL A 63 -1.28 -2.55 1.14
CA VAL A 63 -2.45 -3.00 1.87
C VAL A 63 -2.71 -2.03 3.00
N VAL A 64 -3.92 -1.49 3.07
CA VAL A 64 -4.42 -0.67 4.17
C VAL A 64 -5.56 -1.41 4.82
N THR A 65 -5.53 -1.58 6.13
CA THR A 65 -6.53 -2.36 6.85
C THR A 65 -6.88 -1.73 8.17
N MET A 66 -8.06 -2.04 8.69
CA MET A 66 -8.33 -1.82 10.09
C MET A 66 -7.53 -2.81 10.96
N PRO A 67 -7.26 -2.50 12.24
CA PRO A 67 -6.49 -3.35 13.15
C PRO A 67 -7.22 -4.67 13.51
N ALA A 68 -7.27 -5.60 12.57
CA ALA A 68 -7.78 -6.96 12.73
C ALA A 68 -6.84 -8.01 12.08
N PHE A 69 -5.81 -7.53 11.37
CA PHE A 69 -4.90 -8.34 10.59
C PHE A 69 -3.48 -8.28 11.14
N HIS A 70 -2.77 -9.43 11.12
CA HIS A 70 -1.34 -9.54 11.41
C HIS A 70 -0.63 -9.86 10.08
N PRO A 71 0.57 -9.32 9.76
CA PRO A 71 1.62 -8.82 10.66
C PRO A 71 1.76 -7.30 10.85
N PHE A 72 0.76 -6.52 10.43
CA PHE A 72 0.82 -5.05 10.53
C PHE A 72 -0.51 -4.45 10.93
N ARG A 73 -0.49 -3.29 11.58
CA ARG A 73 -1.66 -2.72 12.25
C ARG A 73 -2.60 -2.01 11.28
N PHE A 74 -2.08 -1.14 10.43
CA PHE A 74 -2.88 -0.40 9.46
C PHE A 74 -2.36 -0.47 8.04
N VAL A 75 -1.04 -0.63 7.84
CA VAL A 75 -0.48 -0.56 6.49
C VAL A 75 0.74 -1.44 6.30
N GLY A 76 0.75 -2.15 5.16
CA GLY A 76 1.89 -2.90 4.64
C GLY A 76 2.16 -2.54 3.18
N MET A 77 3.43 -2.56 2.79
CA MET A 77 3.92 -2.25 1.46
C MET A 77 4.99 -3.27 1.06
N GLU A 78 4.80 -3.87 -0.10
CA GLU A 78 5.63 -4.94 -0.63
C GLU A 78 6.00 -4.62 -2.08
N ALA A 79 7.22 -4.91 -2.49
CA ALA A 79 7.63 -4.90 -3.88
C ALA A 79 8.57 -6.06 -4.18
N LEU A 80 8.29 -6.77 -5.27
CA LEU A 80 9.05 -7.90 -5.76
C LEU A 80 9.53 -7.63 -7.18
N SER A 81 10.79 -7.97 -7.47
CA SER A 81 11.31 -8.03 -8.84
C SER A 81 10.50 -9.06 -9.64
N ALA A 82 9.97 -8.67 -10.79
CA ALA A 82 9.26 -9.60 -11.67
C ALA A 82 10.20 -10.62 -12.32
N GLU A 83 11.47 -10.25 -12.49
CA GLU A 83 12.49 -11.11 -13.12
C GLU A 83 13.02 -12.17 -12.15
N THR A 84 13.39 -11.76 -10.93
CA THR A 84 14.10 -12.62 -9.98
C THR A 84 13.22 -13.13 -8.84
N GLY A 85 12.08 -12.47 -8.59
CA GLY A 85 11.26 -12.70 -7.39
C GLY A 85 11.87 -12.13 -6.11
N ASP A 86 12.99 -11.41 -6.20
CA ASP A 86 13.64 -10.82 -5.03
C ASP A 86 12.77 -9.74 -4.38
N CYS A 87 12.86 -9.67 -3.06
CA CYS A 87 12.23 -8.62 -2.28
C CYS A 87 12.97 -7.30 -2.45
N LEU A 88 12.36 -6.35 -3.15
CA LEU A 88 12.86 -4.99 -3.34
C LEU A 88 12.40 -4.07 -2.20
N LEU A 89 11.20 -4.31 -1.67
CA LEU A 89 10.64 -3.61 -0.53
C LEU A 89 9.79 -4.57 0.30
N ASN A 90 9.98 -4.52 1.62
CA ASN A 90 9.05 -5.08 2.59
C ASN A 90 9.01 -4.16 3.79
N TRP A 91 7.93 -3.39 3.91
CA TRP A 91 7.75 -2.42 4.97
C TRP A 91 6.33 -2.46 5.49
N HIS A 92 6.17 -2.29 6.80
CA HIS A 92 4.86 -2.17 7.42
C HIS A 92 4.94 -1.40 8.73
N ASP A 93 3.80 -0.94 9.25
CA ASP A 93 3.75 -0.15 10.50
C ASP A 93 3.95 -0.96 11.80
N GLY A 94 4.15 -2.28 11.68
CA GLY A 94 4.32 -3.21 12.80
C GLY A 94 3.14 -3.19 13.76
N ASP A 95 3.40 -3.30 15.07
CA ASP A 95 2.39 -3.13 16.13
C ASP A 95 2.13 -1.65 16.49
N GLY A 96 2.91 -0.74 15.88
CA GLY A 96 2.95 0.69 16.21
C GLY A 96 2.04 1.56 15.34
N TRP A 97 2.00 2.85 15.64
CA TRP A 97 1.38 3.86 14.78
C TRP A 97 2.49 4.54 13.98
N ALA A 98 2.79 4.04 12.78
CA ALA A 98 3.64 4.78 11.86
C ALA A 98 3.04 6.16 11.59
N THR A 99 3.86 7.21 11.54
CA THR A 99 3.41 8.57 11.22
C THR A 99 3.05 8.67 9.74
N ASP A 100 2.24 9.67 9.38
CA ASP A 100 1.91 9.94 7.97
C ASP A 100 3.18 10.23 7.14
N GLU A 101 4.15 10.90 7.73
CA GLU A 101 5.45 11.20 7.11
C GLU A 101 6.24 9.92 6.80
N ALA A 102 6.22 8.94 7.70
CA ALA A 102 6.88 7.65 7.48
C ALA A 102 6.21 6.89 6.33
N ILE A 103 4.87 6.82 6.33
CA ILE A 103 4.08 6.19 5.27
C ILE A 103 4.36 6.85 3.92
N GLN A 104 4.32 8.19 3.86
CA GLN A 104 4.64 8.94 2.63
C GLN A 104 6.08 8.74 2.17
N THR A 105 7.03 8.60 3.10
CA THR A 105 8.43 8.31 2.76
C THR A 105 8.57 6.95 2.10
N VAL A 106 7.88 5.93 2.62
CA VAL A 106 7.91 4.58 2.05
C VAL A 106 7.17 4.55 0.72
N LEU A 107 6.05 5.27 0.57
CA LEU A 107 5.35 5.42 -0.72
C LEU A 107 6.22 6.09 -1.79
N ARG A 108 7.03 7.09 -1.42
CA ARG A 108 8.01 7.68 -2.34
C ARG A 108 9.08 6.67 -2.73
N HIS A 109 9.63 5.94 -1.77
CA HIS A 109 10.63 4.92 -2.09
C HIS A 109 10.06 3.80 -2.96
N LEU A 110 8.81 3.38 -2.71
CA LEU A 110 8.10 2.42 -3.56
C LEU A 110 7.88 2.98 -4.98
N GLN A 111 7.53 4.26 -5.09
CA GLN A 111 7.42 4.94 -6.38
C GLN A 111 8.75 4.92 -7.13
N ASP A 112 9.88 5.21 -6.46
CA ASP A 112 11.20 5.16 -7.09
C ASP A 112 11.48 3.74 -7.62
N ILE A 113 11.24 2.70 -6.81
CA ILE A 113 11.39 1.29 -7.22
C ILE A 113 10.55 0.96 -8.46
N LEU A 114 9.31 1.45 -8.52
CA LEU A 114 8.39 1.20 -9.63
C LEU A 114 8.73 2.03 -10.88
N LEU A 115 9.44 3.15 -10.75
CA LEU A 115 9.74 4.03 -11.88
C LEU A 115 11.19 3.91 -12.38
N ASP A 116 12.08 3.27 -11.63
CA ASP A 116 13.50 3.09 -11.94
C ASP A 116 13.79 2.03 -13.03
N GLY A 117 12.76 1.35 -13.56
CA GLY A 117 12.87 0.33 -14.61
C GLY A 117 12.99 0.82 -16.05
#